data_AF-A0A3N0XSQ5-F1
#
_entry.id   AF-A0A3N0XSQ5-F1
#
_cell.length_a   1.000
_cell.length_b   1.000
_cell.length_c   1.000
_cell.angle_alpha   90.00
_cell.angle_beta   90.00
_cell.angle_gamma   90.00
#
_symmetry.space_group_name_H-M   'P 1'
#
loop_
_entity.id
_entity.type
_entity.pdbx_description
1 polymer ?
#
loop_
_entity_poly.entity_id
_entity_poly.type
_entity_poly.pdbx_seq_one_letter_code
_entity_poly.pdbx_strand_id
1 'polypeptide(L)'
;MNISREIFPTDGSNSSSYLFNIGTDIEINLLYFLSVVLGLPTNSYVIWLIVSGKRNELAAKFFSLNLAVCEILLCVEIVLIFLSYEFEFLWTAVSAFDGLAFIGHPQFLCLICFERYLAVVHPVTFLKFKPLRYRVICSVIVWVASFGFGGIFIFFTMFQPMFYLVFLFTQFFFFLCIQLFCLVAVLRALKQSGPGERGREEENHMKSRAFYLILITTVTMLIAYAPYLILLALFMTTGSTDTLLSIISCLCFSLAGFVQPLLFLYRMRKLPFIKYQ
;
A
#
# COMPACT_ATOMS: atom_id res chain seq x y z
N MET A 1 -34.24 -50.48 -7.79
CA MET A 1 -35.51 -50.27 -7.08
C MET A 1 -35.23 -50.55 -5.61
N ASN A 2 -35.14 -49.62 -4.65
CA ASN A 2 -35.52 -48.22 -4.53
C ASN A 2 -34.44 -47.52 -3.68
N ILE A 3 -33.73 -46.53 -4.24
CA ILE A 3 -32.99 -45.54 -3.46
C ILE A 3 -33.86 -44.29 -3.50
N SER A 4 -34.71 -44.14 -2.49
CA SER A 4 -35.57 -42.98 -2.34
C SER A 4 -35.17 -42.23 -1.09
N ARG A 5 -34.65 -41.02 -1.33
CA ARG A 5 -34.93 -39.79 -0.58
C ARG A 5 -34.58 -39.81 0.90
N GLU A 6 -33.37 -39.35 1.25
CA GLU A 6 -33.15 -38.64 2.51
C GLU A 6 -31.81 -37.88 2.50
N ILE A 7 -31.65 -36.93 1.56
CA ILE A 7 -30.69 -35.81 1.75
C ILE A 7 -31.33 -34.54 1.17
N PHE A 8 -32.35 -34.04 1.87
CA PHE A 8 -32.68 -32.62 1.83
C PHE A 8 -32.52 -32.12 3.27
N PRO A 9 -31.51 -31.30 3.58
CA PRO A 9 -31.47 -30.63 4.87
C PRO A 9 -32.57 -29.57 4.85
N THR A 10 -33.66 -29.85 5.56
CA THR A 10 -34.68 -28.86 5.92
C THR A 10 -34.14 -28.00 7.05
N ASP A 11 -33.20 -27.10 6.74
CA ASP A 11 -32.85 -25.95 7.57
C ASP A 11 -32.47 -24.78 6.66
N GLY A 12 -33.43 -23.88 6.43
CA GLY A 12 -33.23 -22.70 5.61
C GLY A 12 -32.16 -21.74 6.16
N SER A 13 -31.86 -21.80 7.46
CA SER A 13 -30.78 -21.04 8.11
C SER A 13 -29.40 -21.49 7.67
N ASN A 14 -29.18 -22.81 7.60
CA ASN A 14 -27.91 -23.40 7.20
C ASN A 14 -27.68 -23.20 5.69
N SER A 15 -28.69 -23.42 4.85
CA SER A 15 -28.55 -23.16 3.41
C SER A 15 -28.27 -21.68 3.11
N SER A 16 -28.86 -20.75 3.88
CA SER A 16 -28.62 -19.32 3.70
C SER A 16 -27.22 -18.90 4.15
N SER A 17 -26.71 -19.47 5.25
CA SER A 17 -25.35 -19.20 5.72
C SER A 17 -24.27 -19.79 4.81
N TYR A 18 -24.48 -20.98 4.24
CA TYR A 18 -23.58 -21.55 3.23
C TYR A 18 -23.55 -20.72 1.94
N LEU A 19 -24.71 -20.29 1.44
CA LEU A 19 -24.78 -19.43 0.25
C LEU A 19 -24.16 -18.06 0.50
N PHE A 20 -24.33 -17.49 1.70
CA PHE A 20 -23.69 -16.24 2.10
C PHE A 20 -22.17 -16.37 2.12
N ASN A 21 -21.62 -17.42 2.77
CA ASN A 21 -20.18 -17.66 2.81
C ASN A 21 -19.57 -17.92 1.41
N ILE A 22 -20.26 -18.68 0.56
CA ILE A 22 -19.83 -18.89 -0.83
C ILE A 22 -19.81 -17.57 -1.61
N GLY A 23 -20.84 -16.74 -1.45
CA GLY A 23 -20.89 -15.42 -2.07
C GLY A 23 -19.73 -14.52 -1.63
N THR A 24 -19.41 -14.53 -0.33
CA THR A 24 -18.35 -13.69 0.23
C THR A 24 -16.95 -14.16 -0.20
N ASP A 25 -16.74 -15.46 -0.32
CA ASP A 25 -15.50 -16.02 -0.86
C ASP A 25 -15.32 -15.67 -2.33
N ILE A 26 -16.40 -15.71 -3.12
CA ILE A 26 -16.37 -15.29 -4.54
C ILE A 26 -15.99 -13.81 -4.65
N GLU A 27 -16.60 -12.93 -3.84
CA GLU A 27 -16.31 -11.49 -3.87
C GLU A 27 -14.85 -11.19 -3.54
N ILE A 28 -14.29 -11.78 -2.47
CA ILE A 28 -12.89 -11.58 -2.10
C ILE A 28 -11.95 -12.11 -3.19
N ASN A 29 -12.23 -13.30 -3.73
CA ASN A 29 -11.42 -13.88 -4.80
C ASN A 29 -11.45 -13.05 -6.08
N LEU A 30 -12.59 -12.46 -6.42
CA LEU A 30 -12.70 -11.54 -7.56
C LEU A 30 -11.85 -10.28 -7.36
N LEU A 31 -11.79 -9.73 -6.15
CA LEU A 31 -10.96 -8.56 -5.84
C LEU A 31 -9.47 -8.87 -5.93
N TYR A 32 -9.06 -10.04 -5.44
CA TYR A 32 -7.69 -10.52 -5.58
C TYR A 32 -7.31 -10.75 -7.03
N PHE A 33 -8.19 -11.38 -7.81
CA PHE A 33 -7.99 -11.55 -9.24
C PHE A 33 -7.83 -10.21 -9.97
N LEU A 34 -8.73 -9.25 -9.71
CA LEU A 34 -8.63 -7.89 -10.26
C LEU A 34 -7.34 -7.19 -9.85
N SER A 35 -6.92 -7.35 -8.59
CA SER A 35 -5.68 -6.79 -8.06
C SER A 35 -4.47 -7.30 -8.83
N VAL A 36 -4.41 -8.60 -9.13
CA VAL A 36 -3.33 -9.20 -9.92
C VAL A 36 -3.38 -8.75 -11.38
N VAL A 37 -4.54 -8.88 -12.04
CA VAL A 37 -4.70 -8.61 -13.47
C VAL A 37 -4.47 -7.15 -13.81
N LEU A 38 -4.85 -6.22 -12.94
CA LEU A 38 -4.63 -4.80 -13.16
C LEU A 38 -3.32 -4.32 -12.54
N GLY A 39 -2.94 -4.87 -11.38
CA GLY A 39 -1.78 -4.44 -10.60
C GLY A 39 -0.47 -4.80 -11.26
N LEU A 40 -0.33 -6.04 -11.76
CA LEU A 40 0.89 -6.48 -12.43
C LEU A 40 1.20 -5.64 -13.69
N PRO A 41 0.29 -5.46 -14.67
CA PRO A 41 0.60 -4.68 -15.86
C PRO A 41 0.86 -3.21 -15.53
N THR A 42 0.05 -2.61 -14.64
CA THR A 42 0.17 -1.18 -14.32
C THR A 42 1.50 -0.89 -13.61
N ASN A 43 1.86 -1.65 -12.58
CA ASN A 43 3.09 -1.43 -11.83
C ASN A 43 4.33 -1.83 -12.66
N SER A 44 4.25 -2.87 -13.49
CA SER A 44 5.32 -3.22 -14.43
C SER A 44 5.55 -2.11 -15.45
N TYR A 45 4.48 -1.51 -15.97
CA TYR A 45 4.58 -0.37 -16.88
C TYR A 45 5.18 0.86 -16.20
N VAL A 46 4.82 1.14 -14.95
CA VAL A 46 5.44 2.21 -14.13
C VAL A 46 6.94 1.95 -13.94
N ILE A 47 7.33 0.73 -13.59
CA ILE A 47 8.75 0.33 -13.46
C ILE A 47 9.47 0.55 -14.78
N TRP A 48 8.92 0.06 -15.89
CA TRP A 48 9.49 0.22 -17.23
C TRP A 48 9.66 1.69 -17.62
N LEU A 49 8.66 2.54 -17.37
CA LEU A 49 8.73 3.98 -17.64
C LEU A 49 9.81 4.68 -16.82
N ILE A 50 10.00 4.29 -15.56
CA ILE A 50 11.02 4.88 -14.68
C ILE A 50 12.42 4.45 -15.12
N VAL A 51 12.62 3.16 -15.41
CA VAL A 51 13.92 2.58 -15.79
C VAL A 51 14.35 3.01 -17.19
N SER A 52 13.41 3.14 -18.12
CA SER A 52 13.68 3.57 -19.50
C SER A 52 13.90 5.09 -19.63
N GLY A 53 13.71 5.85 -18.54
CA GLY A 53 13.91 7.30 -18.50
C GLY A 53 15.38 7.71 -18.36
N LYS A 54 15.62 9.03 -18.40
CA LYS A 54 16.97 9.59 -18.18
C LYS A 54 17.44 9.33 -16.73
N ARG A 55 18.75 9.12 -16.53
CA ARG A 55 19.36 8.87 -15.20
C ARG A 55 18.97 9.88 -14.11
N ASN A 56 18.86 11.17 -14.48
CA ASN A 56 18.46 12.22 -13.53
C ASN A 56 16.98 12.12 -13.14
N GLU A 57 16.11 11.66 -14.03
CA GLU A 57 14.70 11.41 -13.73
C GLU A 57 14.51 10.15 -12.89
N LEU A 58 15.29 9.10 -13.18
CA LEU A 58 15.33 7.87 -12.39
C LEU A 58 15.62 8.20 -10.92
N ALA A 59 16.61 9.06 -10.66
CA ALA A 59 16.93 9.48 -9.30
C ALA A 59 15.71 10.10 -8.59
N ALA A 60 15.01 11.03 -9.24
CA ALA A 60 13.83 11.68 -8.65
C ALA A 60 12.63 10.72 -8.46
N LYS A 61 12.57 9.62 -9.21
CA LYS A 61 11.47 8.64 -9.19
C LYS A 61 11.83 7.36 -8.44
N PHE A 62 13.01 7.28 -7.82
CA PHE A 62 13.55 6.03 -7.26
C PHE A 62 12.72 5.45 -6.10
N PHE A 63 12.14 6.29 -5.23
CA PHE A 63 11.24 5.79 -4.18
C PHE A 63 9.92 5.28 -4.76
N SER A 64 9.39 5.94 -5.79
CA SER A 64 8.21 5.45 -6.53
C SER A 64 8.49 4.14 -7.27
N LEU A 65 9.73 3.93 -7.74
CA LEU A 65 10.16 2.65 -8.31
C LEU A 65 10.08 1.53 -7.27
N ASN A 66 10.66 1.73 -6.08
CA ASN A 66 10.63 0.73 -5.01
C ASN A 66 9.19 0.48 -4.52
N LEU A 67 8.36 1.53 -4.45
CA LEU A 67 6.94 1.37 -4.13
C LEU A 67 6.21 0.50 -5.17
N ALA A 68 6.46 0.71 -6.47
CA ALA A 68 5.90 -0.14 -7.52
C ALA A 68 6.41 -1.59 -7.42
N VAL A 69 7.64 -1.81 -6.95
CA VAL A 69 8.14 -3.16 -6.64
C VAL A 69 7.35 -3.78 -5.48
N CYS A 70 7.06 -3.04 -4.41
CA CYS A 70 6.18 -3.53 -3.33
C CYS A 70 4.80 -3.95 -3.84
N GLU A 71 4.20 -3.18 -4.75
CA GLU A 71 2.91 -3.54 -5.38
C GLU A 71 2.99 -4.83 -6.22
N ILE A 72 4.10 -5.04 -6.93
CA ILE A 72 4.34 -6.31 -7.64
C ILE A 72 4.47 -7.47 -6.65
N LEU A 73 5.17 -7.26 -5.53
CA LEU A 73 5.30 -8.27 -4.48
C LEU A 73 3.93 -8.63 -3.86
N LEU A 74 3.05 -7.64 -3.63
CA LEU A 74 1.66 -7.88 -3.21
C LEU A 74 0.91 -8.73 -4.24
N CYS A 75 1.06 -8.45 -5.54
CA CYS A 75 0.41 -9.24 -6.58
C CYS A 75 0.95 -10.69 -6.62
N VAL A 76 2.25 -10.87 -6.43
CA VAL A 76 2.89 -12.20 -6.37
C VAL A 76 2.40 -12.97 -5.15
N GLU A 77 2.30 -12.31 -4.00
CA GLU A 77 1.74 -12.88 -2.78
C GLU A 77 0.31 -13.40 -3.00
N ILE A 78 -0.56 -12.60 -3.63
CA ILE A 78 -1.93 -13.02 -3.96
C ILE A 78 -1.91 -14.29 -4.84
N VAL A 79 -1.04 -14.37 -5.84
CA VAL A 79 -0.90 -15.58 -6.67
C VAL A 79 -0.43 -16.77 -5.83
N LEU A 80 0.52 -16.57 -4.91
CA LEU A 80 1.00 -17.62 -4.02
C LEU A 80 -0.09 -18.10 -3.05
N ILE A 81 -0.97 -17.23 -2.58
CA ILE A 81 -2.14 -17.62 -1.78
C ILE A 81 -3.00 -18.62 -2.57
N PHE A 82 -3.33 -18.32 -3.83
CA PHE A 82 -4.11 -19.25 -4.65
C PHE A 82 -3.41 -20.60 -4.87
N LEU A 83 -2.10 -20.58 -5.12
CA LEU A 83 -1.32 -21.80 -5.30
C LEU A 83 -1.17 -22.60 -4.00
N SER A 84 -1.18 -21.94 -2.83
CA SER A 84 -1.02 -22.58 -1.53
C SER A 84 -2.20 -23.47 -1.12
N TYR A 85 -3.38 -23.29 -1.74
CA TYR A 85 -4.52 -24.20 -1.58
C TYR A 85 -4.23 -25.60 -2.13
N GLU A 86 -3.40 -25.70 -3.18
CA GLU A 86 -2.97 -26.96 -3.79
C GLU A 86 -1.61 -27.43 -3.25
N PHE A 87 -0.74 -26.49 -2.88
CA PHE A 87 0.64 -26.76 -2.47
C PHE A 87 0.96 -26.13 -1.11
N GLU A 88 0.72 -26.88 -0.03
CA GLU A 88 0.83 -26.38 1.35
C GLU A 88 2.20 -25.77 1.70
N PHE A 89 3.30 -26.27 1.13
CA PHE A 89 4.64 -25.73 1.38
C PHE A 89 4.80 -24.25 0.98
N LEU A 90 3.92 -23.73 0.11
CA LEU A 90 3.92 -22.33 -0.30
C LEU A 90 3.44 -21.37 0.78
N TRP A 91 2.75 -21.85 1.83
CA TRP A 91 2.31 -20.98 2.94
C TRP A 91 3.47 -20.26 3.63
N THR A 92 4.64 -20.91 3.74
CA THR A 92 5.84 -20.24 4.26
C THR A 92 6.28 -19.08 3.37
N ALA A 93 6.16 -19.23 2.05
CA ALA A 93 6.46 -18.14 1.12
C ALA A 93 5.41 -17.02 1.24
N VAL A 94 4.12 -17.34 1.31
CA VAL A 94 3.04 -16.37 1.53
C VAL A 94 3.30 -15.52 2.77
N SER A 95 3.57 -16.14 3.93
CA SER A 95 3.84 -15.41 5.17
C SER A 95 5.09 -14.53 5.09
N ALA A 96 6.10 -14.92 4.31
CA ALA A 96 7.29 -14.10 4.09
C ALA A 96 7.02 -12.89 3.20
N PHE A 97 6.21 -13.04 2.15
CA PHE A 97 5.83 -11.92 1.27
C PHE A 97 4.85 -10.95 1.94
N ASP A 98 3.90 -11.46 2.74
CA ASP A 98 2.94 -10.65 3.52
C ASP A 98 3.68 -9.63 4.39
N GLY A 99 4.63 -10.10 5.21
CA GLY A 99 5.47 -9.23 6.03
C GLY A 99 6.33 -8.25 5.24
N LEU A 100 6.76 -8.59 4.01
CA LEU A 100 7.60 -7.69 3.21
C LEU A 100 6.80 -6.60 2.53
N ALA A 101 5.68 -6.97 1.93
CA ALA A 101 4.88 -6.11 1.10
C ALA A 101 4.01 -5.19 1.96
N PHE A 102 3.42 -5.73 3.03
CA PHE A 102 2.60 -4.98 3.98
C PHE A 102 3.40 -3.95 4.79
N ILE A 103 4.68 -4.25 5.09
CA ILE A 103 5.57 -3.37 5.87
C ILE A 103 6.38 -2.43 4.97
N GLY A 104 6.86 -2.92 3.83
CA GLY A 104 7.63 -2.12 2.87
C GLY A 104 6.81 -1.01 2.23
N HIS A 105 5.55 -1.27 1.88
CA HIS A 105 4.65 -0.31 1.25
C HIS A 105 4.50 1.02 2.05
N PRO A 106 4.10 1.01 3.35
CA PRO A 106 4.00 2.23 4.14
C PRO A 106 5.37 2.91 4.38
N GLN A 107 6.46 2.15 4.48
CA GLN A 107 7.81 2.71 4.61
C GLN A 107 8.22 3.54 3.39
N PHE A 108 7.99 3.03 2.18
CA PHE A 108 8.28 3.78 0.95
C PHE A 108 7.34 4.96 0.76
N LEU A 109 6.07 4.86 1.15
CA LEU A 109 5.16 6.02 1.19
C LEU A 109 5.68 7.10 2.14
N CYS A 110 6.18 6.73 3.32
CA CYS A 110 6.79 7.68 4.25
C CYS A 110 8.04 8.35 3.67
N LEU A 111 8.91 7.62 2.96
CA LEU A 111 10.05 8.23 2.26
C LEU A 111 9.63 9.22 1.18
N ILE A 112 8.58 8.90 0.41
CA ILE A 112 8.03 9.82 -0.60
C ILE A 112 7.45 11.07 0.09
N CYS A 113 6.68 10.91 1.17
CA CYS A 113 6.15 12.03 1.94
C CYS A 113 7.26 12.92 2.51
N PHE A 114 8.29 12.29 3.08
CA PHE A 114 9.44 13.00 3.63
C PHE A 114 10.24 13.73 2.56
N GLU A 115 10.42 13.13 1.39
CA GLU A 115 11.05 13.80 0.24
C GLU A 115 10.26 15.06 -0.17
N ARG A 116 8.94 14.98 -0.25
CA ARG A 116 8.08 16.13 -0.58
C ARG A 116 8.12 17.20 0.50
N TYR A 117 8.15 16.79 1.76
CA TYR A 117 8.36 17.69 2.89
C TYR A 117 9.70 18.43 2.77
N LEU A 118 10.81 17.73 2.55
CA LEU A 118 12.13 18.35 2.39
C LEU A 118 12.14 19.32 1.21
N ALA A 119 11.52 18.96 0.07
CA ALA A 119 11.48 19.82 -1.10
C ALA A 119 10.76 21.16 -0.84
N VAL A 120 9.74 21.17 0.04
CA VAL A 120 8.93 22.36 0.36
C VAL A 120 9.51 23.16 1.52
N VAL A 121 9.90 22.49 2.61
CA VAL A 121 10.25 23.14 3.88
C VAL A 121 11.76 23.40 3.99
N HIS A 122 12.58 22.52 3.40
CA HIS A 122 14.04 22.57 3.50
C HIS A 122 14.73 22.35 2.14
N PRO A 123 14.55 23.27 1.17
CA PRO A 123 15.00 23.08 -0.21
C PRO A 123 16.52 22.89 -0.35
N VAL A 124 17.32 23.56 0.49
CA VAL A 124 18.79 23.40 0.52
C VAL A 124 19.18 21.97 0.92
N THR A 125 18.48 21.40 1.90
CA THR A 125 18.67 20.02 2.32
C THR A 125 18.22 19.05 1.22
N PHE A 126 17.08 19.31 0.59
CA PHE A 126 16.61 18.52 -0.55
C PHE A 126 17.64 18.45 -1.70
N LEU A 127 18.33 19.55 -2.00
CA LEU A 127 19.39 19.56 -3.01
C LEU A 127 20.56 18.64 -2.66
N LYS A 128 20.91 18.51 -1.37
CA LYS A 128 21.94 17.56 -0.90
C LYS A 128 21.51 16.10 -1.07
N PHE A 129 20.22 15.80 -0.88
CA PHE A 129 19.64 14.45 -1.03
C PHE A 129 19.18 14.13 -2.47
N LYS A 130 19.32 15.08 -3.39
CA LYS A 130 18.98 14.90 -4.82
C LYS A 130 19.73 13.73 -5.49
N PRO A 131 21.03 13.48 -5.22
CA PRO A 131 21.77 12.40 -5.88
C PRO A 131 21.19 11.00 -5.61
N LEU A 132 21.21 10.13 -6.63
CA LEU A 132 20.71 8.75 -6.57
C LEU A 132 21.31 7.94 -5.41
N ARG A 133 22.60 8.16 -5.08
CA ARG A 133 23.30 7.41 -4.01
C ARG A 133 22.57 7.45 -2.67
N TYR A 134 22.02 8.61 -2.28
CA TYR A 134 21.33 8.74 -1.00
C TYR A 134 20.00 8.01 -1.00
N ARG A 135 19.29 8.04 -2.13
CA ARG A 135 18.01 7.34 -2.29
C ARG A 135 18.20 5.84 -2.30
N VAL A 136 19.27 5.34 -2.93
CA VAL A 136 19.66 3.92 -2.86
C VAL A 136 19.94 3.51 -1.42
N ILE A 137 20.74 4.30 -0.68
CA ILE A 137 21.03 4.01 0.73
C ILE A 137 19.74 3.96 1.56
N CYS A 138 18.84 4.95 1.42
CA CYS A 138 17.55 4.95 2.11
C CYS A 138 16.69 3.74 1.73
N SER A 139 16.61 3.37 0.45
CA SER A 139 15.87 2.18 0.01
C SER A 139 16.46 0.89 0.56
N VAL A 140 17.79 0.75 0.60
CA VAL A 140 18.45 -0.43 1.20
C VAL A 140 18.12 -0.53 2.68
N ILE A 141 18.17 0.58 3.42
CA ILE A 141 17.78 0.61 4.84
C ILE A 141 16.32 0.18 5.01
N VAL A 142 15.42 0.70 4.17
CA VAL A 142 14.00 0.31 4.19
C VAL A 142 13.85 -1.18 3.94
N TRP A 143 14.42 -1.72 2.87
CA TRP A 143 14.33 -3.15 2.57
C TRP A 143 14.86 -4.01 3.71
N VAL A 144 16.05 -3.71 4.25
CA VAL A 144 16.62 -4.45 5.39
C VAL A 144 15.69 -4.38 6.60
N ALA A 145 15.09 -3.22 6.87
CA ALA A 145 14.08 -3.09 7.91
C ALA A 145 12.82 -3.91 7.60
N SER A 146 12.31 -3.90 6.36
CA SER A 146 11.15 -4.71 5.95
C SER A 146 11.42 -6.20 6.13
N PHE A 147 12.60 -6.69 5.76
CA PHE A 147 13.00 -8.09 5.99
C PHE A 147 13.07 -8.41 7.49
N GLY A 148 13.66 -7.52 8.29
CA GLY A 148 13.74 -7.69 9.75
C GLY A 148 12.34 -7.75 10.39
N PHE A 149 11.46 -6.82 10.04
CA PHE A 149 10.10 -6.79 10.55
C PHE A 149 9.25 -7.96 10.03
N GLY A 150 9.45 -8.40 8.78
CA GLY A 150 8.80 -9.60 8.24
C GLY A 150 9.18 -10.86 9.02
N GLY A 151 10.44 -11.00 9.43
CA GLY A 151 10.86 -12.07 10.32
C GLY A 151 10.19 -12.02 11.70
N ILE A 152 10.10 -10.81 12.29
CA ILE A 152 9.39 -10.58 13.56
C ILE A 152 7.89 -10.90 13.43
N PHE A 153 7.29 -10.52 12.30
CA PHE A 153 5.90 -10.80 11.97
C PHE A 153 5.63 -12.31 11.98
N ILE A 154 6.42 -13.09 11.23
CA ILE A 154 6.30 -14.56 11.21
C ILE A 154 6.46 -15.15 12.61
N PHE A 155 7.46 -14.67 13.37
CA PHE A 155 7.69 -15.14 14.73
C PHE A 155 6.47 -14.89 15.64
N PHE A 156 5.89 -13.69 15.64
CA PHE A 156 4.71 -13.40 16.47
C PHE A 156 3.46 -14.14 16.01
N THR A 157 3.25 -14.31 14.70
CA THR A 157 2.12 -15.09 14.18
C THR A 157 2.19 -16.56 14.64
N MET A 158 3.38 -17.14 14.67
CA MET A 158 3.56 -18.56 15.03
C MET A 158 3.55 -18.80 16.55
N PHE A 159 4.16 -17.91 17.34
CA PHE A 159 4.39 -18.17 18.77
C PHE A 159 3.48 -17.38 19.70
N GLN A 160 2.98 -16.21 19.30
CA GLN A 160 2.39 -15.22 20.21
C GLN A 160 1.37 -14.29 19.50
N PRO A 161 0.16 -14.77 19.16
CA PRO A 161 -0.81 -14.03 18.33
C PRO A 161 -1.34 -12.74 18.97
N MET A 162 -1.30 -12.61 20.29
CA MET A 162 -1.65 -11.34 20.97
C MET A 162 -0.61 -10.24 20.69
N PHE A 163 0.68 -10.59 20.66
CA PHE A 163 1.76 -9.63 20.42
C PHE A 163 1.81 -9.17 18.96
N TYR A 164 1.43 -10.04 18.04
CA TYR A 164 1.28 -9.74 16.61
C TYR A 164 0.42 -8.48 16.38
N LEU A 165 -0.69 -8.37 17.09
CA LEU A 165 -1.65 -7.28 16.91
C LEU A 165 -1.17 -5.97 17.47
N VAL A 166 -0.61 -6.02 18.67
CA VAL A 166 0.02 -4.85 19.27
C VAL A 166 1.13 -4.33 18.36
N PHE A 167 1.91 -5.23 17.77
CA PHE A 167 2.95 -4.89 16.80
C PHE A 167 2.37 -4.21 15.55
N LEU A 168 1.33 -4.77 14.94
CA LEU A 168 0.66 -4.17 13.77
C LEU A 168 0.04 -2.80 14.08
N PHE A 169 -0.69 -2.67 15.18
CA PHE A 169 -1.25 -1.39 15.62
C PHE A 169 -0.17 -0.34 15.85
N THR A 170 0.90 -0.73 16.53
CA THR A 170 2.04 0.16 16.81
C THR A 170 2.67 0.63 15.50
N GLN A 171 2.89 -0.28 14.55
CA GLN A 171 3.49 0.02 13.26
C GLN A 171 2.61 0.96 12.43
N PHE A 172 1.31 0.67 12.31
CA PHE A 172 0.37 1.53 11.59
C PHE A 172 0.32 2.94 12.20
N PHE A 173 0.17 3.02 13.53
CA PHE A 173 0.13 4.29 14.23
C PHE A 173 1.42 5.10 14.02
N PHE A 174 2.58 4.44 14.11
CA PHE A 174 3.88 5.07 13.86
C PHE A 174 3.98 5.70 12.46
N PHE A 175 3.62 4.96 11.40
CA PHE A 175 3.66 5.49 10.04
C PHE A 175 2.62 6.58 9.80
N LEU A 176 1.43 6.45 10.39
CA LEU A 176 0.40 7.48 10.34
C LEU A 176 0.89 8.79 10.99
N CYS A 177 1.52 8.71 12.16
CA CYS A 177 2.10 9.88 12.82
C CYS A 177 3.12 10.61 11.94
N ILE A 178 4.01 9.86 11.27
CA ILE A 178 4.99 10.44 10.34
C ILE A 178 4.29 11.17 9.18
N GLN A 179 3.27 10.55 8.58
CA GLN A 179 2.53 11.15 7.47
C GLN A 179 1.73 12.39 7.89
N LEU A 180 1.09 12.35 9.05
CA LEU A 180 0.37 13.51 9.62
C LEU A 180 1.34 14.65 9.95
N PHE A 181 2.50 14.34 10.52
CA PHE A 181 3.55 15.33 10.75
C PHE A 181 3.99 15.99 9.44
N CYS A 182 4.26 15.20 8.40
CA CYS A 182 4.63 15.71 7.07
C CYS A 182 3.52 16.60 6.48
N LEU A 183 2.26 16.19 6.59
CA LEU A 183 1.10 16.95 6.11
C LEU A 183 1.00 18.32 6.80
N VAL A 184 1.06 18.33 8.14
CA VAL A 184 0.99 19.56 8.95
C VAL A 184 2.16 20.48 8.65
N ALA A 185 3.38 19.94 8.51
CA ALA A 185 4.56 20.74 8.24
C ALA A 185 4.52 21.41 6.86
N VAL A 186 4.05 20.70 5.83
CA VAL A 186 3.83 21.27 4.49
C VAL A 186 2.69 22.30 4.50
N LEU A 187 1.61 22.04 5.25
CA LEU A 187 0.51 23.01 5.42
C LEU A 187 0.99 24.31 6.08
N ARG A 188 1.85 24.21 7.09
CA ARG A 188 2.47 25.39 7.74
C ARG A 188 3.33 26.18 6.75
N ALA A 189 4.16 25.50 5.96
CA ALA A 189 4.98 26.15 4.93
C ALA A 189 4.14 26.82 3.82
N LEU A 190 3.00 26.22 3.46
CA LEU A 190 2.03 26.83 2.56
C LEU A 190 1.40 28.09 3.17
N LYS A 191 0.97 28.03 4.43
CA LYS A 191 0.34 29.17 5.12
C LYS A 191 1.30 30.36 5.30
N GLN A 192 2.59 30.10 5.50
CA GLN A 192 3.63 31.13 5.59
C GLN A 192 3.94 31.82 4.24
N SER A 193 3.37 31.35 3.12
CA SER A 193 3.71 31.81 1.76
C SER A 193 2.73 32.85 1.14
N GLY A 194 1.81 33.49 1.88
CA GLY A 194 0.86 34.51 1.33
C GLY A 194 1.02 35.92 1.94
N PRO A 195 0.38 37.01 1.43
CA PRO A 195 -0.30 37.30 0.17
C PRO A 195 0.27 38.57 -0.53
N GLY A 196 1.55 38.55 -0.96
CA GLY A 196 2.23 39.79 -1.41
C GLY A 196 3.16 39.70 -2.61
N GLU A 197 3.34 38.55 -3.27
CA GLU A 197 4.36 38.40 -4.31
C GLU A 197 3.81 37.75 -5.58
N ARG A 198 3.50 38.59 -6.58
CA ARG A 198 3.05 38.24 -7.93
C ARG A 198 4.09 37.49 -8.80
N GLY A 199 5.29 37.21 -8.28
CA GLY A 199 6.35 36.44 -8.97
C GLY A 199 6.43 34.96 -8.57
N ARG A 200 5.54 34.48 -7.68
CA ARG A 200 5.65 33.17 -6.98
C ARG A 200 4.61 32.12 -7.39
N GLU A 201 3.86 32.31 -8.48
CA GLU A 201 2.81 31.36 -8.88
C GLU A 201 3.36 29.95 -9.11
N GLU A 202 4.49 29.79 -9.80
CA GLU A 202 5.12 28.49 -10.01
C GLU A 202 5.57 27.82 -8.70
N GLU A 203 6.13 28.58 -7.76
CA GLU A 203 6.54 28.07 -6.45
C GLU A 203 5.33 27.59 -5.62
N ASN A 204 4.24 28.38 -5.63
CA ASN A 204 2.99 28.03 -4.96
C ASN A 204 2.32 26.81 -5.61
N HIS A 205 2.36 26.67 -6.93
CA HIS A 205 1.88 25.46 -7.63
C HIS A 205 2.70 24.22 -7.27
N MET A 206 4.02 24.33 -7.19
CA MET A 206 4.88 23.21 -6.76
C MET A 206 4.60 22.78 -5.31
N LYS A 207 4.42 23.74 -4.39
CA LYS A 207 4.08 23.46 -2.98
C LYS A 207 2.69 22.86 -2.83
N SER A 208 1.69 23.40 -3.54
CA SER A 208 0.32 22.87 -3.53
C SER A 208 0.25 21.45 -4.10
N ARG A 209 1.00 21.18 -5.18
CA ARG A 209 1.14 19.83 -5.73
C ARG A 209 1.75 18.87 -4.72
N ALA A 210 2.81 19.26 -4.02
CA ALA A 210 3.42 18.44 -2.98
C ALA A 210 2.45 18.15 -1.83
N PHE A 211 1.69 19.14 -1.37
CA PHE A 211 0.65 18.98 -0.36
C PHE A 211 -0.44 17.99 -0.81
N TYR A 212 -0.97 18.16 -2.02
CA TYR A 212 -2.02 17.28 -2.54
C TYR A 212 -1.54 15.82 -2.68
N LEU A 213 -0.27 15.62 -3.07
CA LEU A 213 0.32 14.29 -3.11
C LEU A 213 0.40 13.66 -1.71
N ILE A 214 0.90 14.39 -0.71
CA ILE A 214 0.99 13.91 0.68
C ILE A 214 -0.41 13.64 1.24
N LEU A 215 -1.36 14.53 0.99
CA LEU A 215 -2.74 14.38 1.44
C LEU A 215 -3.37 13.10 0.85
N ILE A 216 -3.27 12.89 -0.46
CA ILE A 216 -3.77 11.67 -1.11
C ILE A 216 -3.11 10.44 -0.49
N THR A 217 -1.78 10.40 -0.38
CA THR A 217 -1.08 9.22 0.17
C THR A 217 -1.53 8.91 1.60
N THR A 218 -1.73 9.94 2.44
CA THR A 218 -2.16 9.77 3.83
C THR A 218 -3.61 9.28 3.92
N VAL A 219 -4.51 9.86 3.12
CA VAL A 219 -5.91 9.43 3.09
C VAL A 219 -6.03 8.00 2.56
N THR A 220 -5.28 7.66 1.50
CA THR A 220 -5.23 6.30 0.96
C THR A 220 -4.70 5.30 1.99
N MET A 221 -3.64 5.63 2.74
CA MET A 221 -3.16 4.78 3.83
C MET A 221 -4.23 4.59 4.92
N LEU A 222 -4.92 5.66 5.33
CA LEU A 222 -5.97 5.55 6.35
C LEU A 222 -7.10 4.63 5.88
N ILE A 223 -7.58 4.80 4.64
CA ILE A 223 -8.65 3.99 4.06
C ILE A 223 -8.22 2.53 3.91
N ALA A 224 -6.98 2.26 3.48
CA ALA A 224 -6.50 0.90 3.24
C ALA A 224 -6.33 0.07 4.52
N TYR A 225 -5.77 0.68 5.57
CA TYR A 225 -5.34 -0.08 6.75
C TYR A 225 -6.32 0.04 7.93
N ALA A 226 -7.15 1.09 8.03
CA ALA A 226 -8.06 1.24 9.17
C ALA A 226 -9.14 0.14 9.26
N PRO A 227 -9.84 -0.24 8.17
CA PRO A 227 -10.81 -1.33 8.22
C PRO A 227 -10.18 -2.66 8.64
N TYR A 228 -8.99 -2.96 8.11
CA TYR A 228 -8.23 -4.16 8.44
C TYR A 228 -7.88 -4.22 9.94
N LEU A 229 -7.44 -3.11 10.53
CA LEU A 229 -7.16 -3.03 11.96
C LEU A 229 -8.41 -3.18 12.83
N ILE A 230 -9.54 -2.60 12.42
CA ILE A 230 -10.81 -2.74 13.14
C ILE A 230 -11.28 -4.19 13.11
N LEU A 231 -11.23 -4.84 11.93
CA LEU A 231 -11.57 -6.25 11.77
C LEU A 231 -10.75 -7.12 12.71
N LEU A 232 -9.45 -6.86 12.76
CA LEU A 232 -8.51 -7.63 13.56
C LEU A 232 -8.69 -7.40 15.07
N ALA A 233 -9.03 -6.19 15.50
CA ALA A 233 -9.40 -5.91 16.90
C ALA A 233 -10.72 -6.58 17.30
N LEU A 234 -11.71 -6.58 16.42
CA LEU A 234 -12.99 -7.28 16.67
C LEU A 234 -12.75 -8.77 16.83
N PHE A 235 -11.99 -9.38 15.91
CA PHE A 235 -11.64 -10.80 15.99
C PHE A 235 -11.05 -11.20 17.35
N MET A 236 -10.22 -10.35 17.97
CA MET A 236 -9.67 -10.64 19.29
C MET A 236 -10.63 -10.46 20.46
N THR A 237 -11.54 -9.51 20.34
CA THR A 237 -12.46 -9.16 21.43
C THR A 237 -13.66 -10.08 21.44
N THR A 238 -14.15 -10.50 20.28
CA THR A 238 -15.37 -11.30 20.12
C THR A 238 -15.11 -12.73 19.66
N GLY A 239 -13.92 -13.04 19.13
CA GLY A 239 -13.63 -14.32 18.49
C GLY A 239 -14.34 -14.53 17.14
N SER A 240 -15.05 -13.50 16.65
CA SER A 240 -15.84 -13.56 15.43
C SER A 240 -15.32 -12.56 14.39
N THR A 241 -15.28 -12.99 13.14
CA THR A 241 -14.99 -12.13 11.99
C THR A 241 -16.31 -11.61 11.41
N ASP A 242 -16.45 -10.29 11.28
CA ASP A 242 -17.54 -9.70 10.51
C ASP A 242 -17.21 -9.82 9.02
N THR A 243 -18.00 -10.60 8.30
CA THR A 243 -17.81 -10.86 6.87
C THR A 243 -17.93 -9.59 6.03
N LEU A 244 -18.87 -8.69 6.36
CA LEU A 244 -19.04 -7.44 5.63
C LEU A 244 -17.80 -6.55 5.81
N LEU A 245 -17.30 -6.45 7.04
CA LEU A 245 -16.09 -5.69 7.34
C LEU A 245 -14.86 -6.29 6.67
N SER A 246 -14.80 -7.61 6.52
CA SER A 246 -13.73 -8.32 5.80
C SER A 246 -13.72 -7.96 4.32
N ILE A 247 -14.89 -7.97 3.67
CA ILE A 247 -15.05 -7.54 2.27
C ILE A 247 -14.67 -6.07 2.11
N ILE A 248 -15.15 -5.19 2.99
CA ILE A 248 -14.81 -3.76 2.97
C ILE A 248 -13.30 -3.56 3.11
N SER A 249 -12.64 -4.32 4.02
CA SER A 249 -11.19 -4.24 4.21
C SER A 249 -10.43 -4.66 2.96
N CYS A 250 -10.81 -5.76 2.33
CA CYS A 250 -10.20 -6.24 1.09
C CYS A 250 -10.41 -5.24 -0.07
N LEU A 251 -11.63 -4.69 -0.20
CA LEU A 251 -11.95 -3.65 -1.18
C LEU A 251 -11.07 -2.42 -1.01
N CYS A 252 -11.01 -1.88 0.21
CA CYS A 252 -10.24 -0.68 0.52
C CYS A 252 -8.75 -0.88 0.26
N PHE A 253 -8.18 -2.01 0.67
CA PHE A 253 -6.78 -2.35 0.44
C PHE A 253 -6.48 -2.49 -1.06
N SER A 254 -7.31 -3.23 -1.79
CA SER A 254 -7.15 -3.43 -3.24
C SER A 254 -7.22 -2.11 -4.00
N LEU A 255 -8.21 -1.26 -3.72
CA LEU A 255 -8.36 0.04 -4.37
C LEU A 255 -7.20 0.99 -4.05
N ALA A 256 -6.66 0.92 -2.83
CA ALA A 256 -5.55 1.76 -2.40
C ALA A 256 -4.25 1.48 -3.18
N GLY A 257 -3.96 0.22 -3.50
CA GLY A 257 -2.77 -0.18 -4.28
C GLY A 257 -2.75 0.44 -5.69
N PHE A 258 -3.92 0.76 -6.26
CA PHE A 258 -4.01 1.41 -7.57
C PHE A 258 -3.79 2.92 -7.55
N VAL A 259 -3.94 3.59 -6.39
CA VAL A 259 -3.91 5.06 -6.33
C VAL A 259 -2.54 5.60 -6.74
N GLN A 260 -1.46 5.02 -6.25
CA GLN A 260 -0.10 5.49 -6.51
C GLN A 260 0.36 5.33 -7.97
N PRO A 261 0.24 4.14 -8.59
CA PRO A 261 0.60 3.98 -9.99
C PRO A 261 -0.27 4.83 -10.92
N LEU A 262 -1.58 4.96 -10.68
CA LEU A 262 -2.45 5.83 -11.47
C LEU A 262 -2.07 7.31 -11.32
N LEU A 263 -1.79 7.76 -10.09
CA LEU A 263 -1.33 9.12 -9.83
C LEU A 263 0.04 9.38 -10.48
N PHE A 264 0.91 8.38 -10.57
CA PHE A 264 2.17 8.47 -11.31
C PHE A 264 1.92 8.63 -12.82
N LEU A 265 1.09 7.77 -13.41
CA LEU A 265 0.74 7.81 -14.84
C LEU A 265 0.05 9.12 -15.24
N TYR A 266 -0.90 9.60 -14.43
CA TYR A 266 -1.56 10.89 -14.66
C TYR A 266 -0.57 12.05 -14.66
N ARG A 267 0.41 12.03 -13.74
CA ARG A 267 1.46 13.05 -13.69
C ARG A 267 2.39 12.99 -14.89
N MET A 268 2.71 11.80 -15.39
CA MET A 268 3.52 11.62 -16.59
C MET A 268 2.79 12.08 -17.85
N ARG A 269 1.48 11.82 -17.97
CA ARG A 269 0.67 12.28 -19.11
C ARG A 269 0.49 13.81 -19.15
N LYS A 270 0.46 14.46 -17.99
CA LYS A 270 0.42 15.92 -17.85
C LYS A 270 1.77 16.61 -18.10
N LEU A 271 2.87 15.87 -18.10
CA LEU A 271 4.14 16.34 -18.64
C LEU A 271 4.04 16.06 -20.14
N PRO A 272 3.63 17.04 -20.98
CA PRO A 272 3.51 16.79 -22.41
C PRO A 272 4.84 16.21 -22.87
N PHE A 273 4.78 15.16 -23.70
CA PHE A 273 5.91 14.56 -24.38
C PHE A 273 6.94 15.63 -24.72
N ILE A 274 7.97 15.76 -23.87
CA ILE A 274 9.07 16.67 -24.13
C ILE A 274 9.72 16.04 -25.36
N LYS A 275 9.52 16.73 -26.49
CA LYS A 275 10.02 16.38 -27.81
C LYS A 275 11.43 15.79 -27.65
N TYR A 276 11.56 14.50 -27.98
CA TYR A 276 12.86 13.96 -28.34
C TYR A 276 13.24 14.65 -29.65
N GLN A 277 14.26 15.50 -29.56
CA GLN A 277 15.10 15.92 -30.67
C GLN A 277 16.50 15.44 -30.32
#